data_AF-A0AAU2LUR9-F1
#
_entry.id   AF-A0AAU2LUR9-F1
#
_cell.length_a   1.000
_cell.length_b   1.000
_cell.length_c   1.000
_cell.angle_alpha   90.00
_cell.angle_beta   90.00
_cell.angle_gamma   90.00
#
_symmetry.space_group_name_H-M   'P 1'
#
loop_
_entity.id
_entity.type
_entity.pdbx_description
1 polymer ?
#
loop_
_entity_poly.entity_id
_entity_poly.type
_entity_poly.pdbx_seq_one_letter_code
_entity_poly.pdbx_strand_id
1 'polypeptide(L)'
;MGRRRVNLQPIRGRARRTGLPALLLGAALLLTSACSGGGNTGSGGGDNAGGGGGGGGKTGTEASKAVVNVKPDDGAKEVATSGVLKISTTGGKLTTVTVADTKGNAVDGKVAADGASWEPARNLASATEYKVHAVAKDEAGRESAKDTTFTTLTPTNTFVGHYTPEDGETVGVGMPVSVNFSRGITNTEAVEKAITVTAEPSVPVEGHWFGNDRLDFRPEKYWAAGTKVTVKLALDGVEGRPGVYGKQTRTVTFTIGRSQVSTVDASEHTMQVVRDGQVFKDLPITAGAPSTTTYNGQMVISEKYKVTRMNGATVGFGGEYDISDVPHAMRLSNSGTFVHGNYWASSGTFGSENVSHGCVGLKDVRGAGDGNQPAAWFFNESLIGDVVIVKNSKDKQIAPDNGLNGWNMDWAEWIK
;
A
#
# COMPACT_ATOMS: atom_id res chain seq x y z
N MET A 1 42.10 21.92 24.81
CA MET A 1 42.72 20.58 24.92
C MET A 1 42.03 19.83 26.04
N GLY A 2 41.38 18.69 25.78
CA GLY A 2 40.70 17.90 26.81
C GLY A 2 39.45 17.18 26.32
N ARG A 3 39.63 16.17 25.45
CA ARG A 3 38.56 15.25 25.03
C ARG A 3 38.16 14.37 26.23
N ARG A 4 36.94 14.50 26.76
CA ARG A 4 36.34 13.46 27.61
C ARG A 4 35.58 12.47 26.73
N ARG A 5 36.16 11.29 26.55
CA ARG A 5 35.48 10.10 26.01
C ARG A 5 34.57 9.55 27.10
N VAL A 6 33.27 9.42 26.81
CA VAL A 6 32.34 8.66 27.65
C VAL A 6 32.25 7.26 27.06
N ASN A 7 32.84 6.29 27.75
CA ASN A 7 32.69 4.87 27.48
C ASN A 7 31.36 4.41 28.09
N LEU A 8 30.42 3.96 27.26
CA LEU A 8 29.22 3.23 27.71
C LEU A 8 29.44 1.73 27.43
N GLN A 9 29.70 0.97 28.49
CA GLN A 9 29.61 -0.49 28.45
C GLN A 9 28.16 -0.94 28.67
N PRO A 10 27.67 -1.99 27.99
CA PRO A 10 26.35 -2.56 28.23
C PRO A 10 26.35 -3.43 29.50
N ILE A 11 25.39 -3.18 30.38
CA ILE A 11 25.10 -3.98 31.58
C ILE A 11 24.49 -5.31 31.14
N ARG A 12 25.22 -6.41 31.35
CA ARG A 12 24.72 -7.79 31.25
C ARG A 12 23.92 -8.13 32.51
N GLY A 13 22.60 -8.27 32.37
CA GLY A 13 21.74 -8.90 33.38
C GLY A 13 21.69 -10.42 33.20
N ARG A 14 22.13 -11.17 34.22
CA ARG A 14 22.19 -12.64 34.24
C ARG A 14 21.00 -13.21 35.02
N ALA A 15 20.26 -14.10 34.35
CA ALA A 15 19.52 -15.29 34.80
C ALA A 15 18.83 -15.34 36.18
N ARG A 16 17.54 -15.76 36.18
CA ARG A 16 17.02 -16.73 37.16
C ARG A 16 16.24 -17.84 36.45
N ARG A 17 16.78 -19.06 36.58
CA ARG A 17 16.14 -20.35 36.32
C ARG A 17 15.45 -20.80 37.60
N THR A 18 14.29 -21.45 37.48
CA THR A 18 13.75 -22.38 38.46
C THR A 18 13.23 -23.61 37.71
N GLY A 19 13.87 -24.78 37.95
CA GLY A 19 13.35 -26.13 37.64
C GLY A 19 12.29 -26.53 38.68
N LEU A 20 11.47 -27.57 38.52
CA LEU A 20 11.69 -29.03 38.35
C LEU A 20 10.29 -29.69 38.06
N PRO A 21 10.10 -31.04 37.95
CA PRO A 21 10.82 -32.08 37.19
C PRO A 21 9.92 -33.08 36.39
N ALA A 22 10.60 -33.79 35.47
CA ALA A 22 10.48 -35.13 34.88
C ALA A 22 9.28 -36.10 35.07
N LEU A 23 8.94 -36.80 33.96
CA LEU A 23 8.83 -38.29 33.79
C LEU A 23 8.58 -38.59 32.29
N LEU A 24 9.57 -38.98 31.47
CA LEU A 24 10.10 -40.33 31.14
C LEU A 24 9.08 -41.38 30.63
N LEU A 25 9.26 -41.80 29.37
CA LEU A 25 9.12 -43.11 28.69
C LEU A 25 8.84 -42.83 27.19
N GLY A 26 9.45 -43.39 26.15
CA GLY A 26 10.39 -44.50 25.96
C GLY A 26 10.14 -45.11 24.56
N ALA A 27 11.21 -45.40 23.80
CA ALA A 27 11.32 -46.27 22.60
C ALA A 27 10.51 -45.90 21.32
N ALA A 28 11.11 -45.58 20.15
CA ALA A 28 11.97 -46.35 19.22
C ALA A 28 11.22 -47.29 18.25
N LEU A 29 11.69 -47.30 16.98
CA LEU A 29 11.42 -48.23 15.84
C LEU A 29 10.21 -47.84 14.95
N LEU A 30 10.19 -47.94 13.61
CA LEU A 30 11.10 -48.45 12.57
C LEU A 30 10.64 -47.94 11.19
N LEU A 31 11.58 -47.80 10.26
CA LEU A 31 11.37 -47.74 8.80
C LEU A 31 10.78 -49.05 8.29
N THR A 32 9.78 -49.01 7.41
CA THR A 32 9.56 -50.09 6.42
C THR A 32 9.08 -49.53 5.09
N SER A 33 10.00 -49.51 4.13
CA SER A 33 9.71 -49.78 2.73
C SER A 33 9.49 -51.29 2.57
N ALA A 34 8.47 -51.70 1.82
CA ALA A 34 8.39 -53.07 1.34
C ALA A 34 7.62 -53.14 0.02
N CYS A 35 8.39 -53.41 -1.04
CA CYS A 35 7.93 -54.08 -2.24
C CYS A 35 7.29 -55.42 -1.86
N SER A 36 6.17 -55.78 -2.50
CA SER A 36 5.63 -57.13 -2.43
C SER A 36 5.63 -57.73 -3.83
N GLY A 37 6.58 -58.64 -4.04
CA GLY A 37 6.63 -59.57 -5.15
C GLY A 37 6.97 -60.96 -4.61
N GLY A 38 6.16 -61.94 -5.02
CA GLY A 38 6.63 -63.30 -5.29
C GLY A 38 6.67 -64.30 -4.13
N GLY A 39 5.64 -65.16 -4.09
CA GLY A 39 5.83 -66.61 -4.06
C GLY A 39 5.81 -67.29 -2.69
N ASN A 40 4.75 -68.05 -2.43
CA ASN A 40 4.89 -69.29 -1.67
C ASN A 40 4.02 -70.41 -2.25
N THR A 41 4.69 -71.54 -2.41
CA THR A 41 4.21 -72.86 -2.79
C THR A 41 3.33 -73.50 -1.72
N GLY A 42 2.24 -74.14 -2.15
CA GLY A 42 1.44 -75.05 -1.34
C GLY A 42 0.76 -76.07 -2.25
N SER A 43 1.20 -77.33 -2.16
CA SER A 43 0.69 -78.47 -2.91
C SER A 43 -0.55 -79.06 -2.23
N GLY A 44 -1.55 -79.48 -3.01
CA GLY A 44 -2.74 -80.20 -2.55
C GLY A 44 -3.67 -80.48 -3.73
N GLY A 45 -3.63 -81.71 -4.24
CA GLY A 45 -4.36 -82.15 -5.43
C GLY A 45 -5.85 -82.42 -5.21
N GLY A 46 -6.58 -82.47 -6.33
CA GLY A 46 -7.97 -82.89 -6.44
C GLY A 46 -8.56 -82.50 -7.79
N ASP A 47 -8.65 -83.46 -8.71
CA ASP A 47 -9.24 -83.30 -10.05
C ASP A 47 -10.75 -83.03 -10.01
N ASN A 48 -11.23 -82.09 -10.82
CA ASN A 48 -12.43 -82.32 -11.63
C ASN A 48 -12.61 -81.24 -12.72
N ALA A 49 -12.91 -81.71 -13.93
CA ALA A 49 -13.24 -80.91 -15.09
C ALA A 49 -14.71 -80.47 -15.07
N GLY A 50 -14.99 -79.25 -15.55
CA GLY A 50 -16.35 -78.76 -15.79
C GLY A 50 -16.36 -77.28 -16.16
N GLY A 51 -16.58 -76.98 -17.44
CA GLY A 51 -16.56 -75.62 -17.98
C GLY A 51 -17.80 -74.77 -17.65
N GLY A 52 -17.69 -73.48 -17.95
CA GLY A 52 -18.86 -72.59 -18.06
C GLY A 52 -18.62 -71.14 -17.65
N GLY A 53 -18.43 -70.27 -18.64
CA GLY A 53 -19.15 -69.01 -18.72
C GLY A 53 -18.69 -67.81 -17.89
N GLY A 54 -17.98 -66.90 -18.56
CA GLY A 54 -18.49 -65.53 -18.75
C GLY A 54 -18.54 -64.60 -17.55
N GLY A 55 -17.57 -63.68 -17.50
CA GLY A 55 -17.66 -62.51 -16.61
C GLY A 55 -16.43 -61.62 -16.64
N GLY A 56 -15.75 -61.51 -17.78
CA GLY A 56 -14.65 -60.57 -17.99
C GLY A 56 -15.18 -59.14 -18.04
N GLY A 57 -15.45 -58.56 -16.88
CA GLY A 57 -15.58 -57.12 -16.71
C GLY A 57 -14.20 -56.50 -16.94
N LYS A 58 -13.91 -56.11 -18.18
CA LYS A 58 -12.82 -55.20 -18.50
C LYS A 58 -13.11 -53.86 -17.80
N THR A 59 -12.59 -53.67 -16.60
CA THR A 59 -12.28 -52.33 -16.11
C THR A 59 -11.18 -51.80 -17.01
N GLY A 60 -11.58 -51.07 -18.05
CA GLY A 60 -10.65 -50.48 -19.00
C GLY A 60 -9.69 -49.55 -18.26
N THR A 61 -8.43 -49.98 -18.15
CA THR A 61 -7.27 -49.15 -17.79
C THR A 61 -6.90 -48.21 -18.95
N GLU A 62 -7.90 -47.57 -19.56
CA GLU A 62 -7.65 -46.62 -20.62
C GLU A 62 -7.23 -45.28 -20.02
N ALA A 63 -6.08 -44.77 -20.47
CA ALA A 63 -5.60 -43.45 -20.08
C ALA A 63 -6.60 -42.35 -20.44
N SER A 64 -6.64 -41.28 -19.65
CA SER A 64 -7.45 -40.11 -19.95
C SER A 64 -7.05 -39.51 -21.30
N LYS A 65 -8.04 -39.04 -22.06
CA LYS A 65 -7.80 -38.26 -23.29
C LYS A 65 -7.42 -36.80 -22.98
N ALA A 66 -7.60 -36.36 -21.75
CA ALA A 66 -7.19 -35.03 -21.32
C ALA A 66 -5.66 -34.96 -21.21
N VAL A 67 -5.08 -33.91 -21.76
CA VAL A 67 -3.65 -33.60 -21.63
C VAL A 67 -3.54 -32.24 -20.97
N VAL A 68 -2.80 -32.17 -19.86
CA VAL A 68 -2.50 -30.91 -19.17
C VAL A 68 -1.18 -30.35 -19.70
N ASN A 69 -1.22 -29.11 -20.15
CA ASN A 69 -0.08 -28.35 -20.63
C ASN A 69 0.23 -27.25 -19.61
N VAL A 70 1.48 -27.15 -19.22
CA VAL A 70 1.98 -26.11 -18.31
C VAL A 70 3.18 -25.47 -18.99
N LYS A 71 3.16 -24.14 -19.07
CA LYS A 71 4.33 -23.31 -19.32
C LYS A 71 4.49 -22.36 -18.12
N PRO A 72 5.72 -22.09 -17.65
CA PRO A 72 7.02 -22.57 -18.14
C PRO A 72 7.23 -24.09 -18.02
N ASP A 73 8.28 -24.61 -18.67
CA ASP A 73 8.67 -26.02 -18.54
C ASP A 73 9.20 -26.33 -17.14
N ASP A 74 9.16 -27.61 -16.77
CA ASP A 74 9.62 -28.07 -15.45
C ASP A 74 11.10 -27.75 -15.22
N GLY A 75 11.39 -27.18 -14.04
CA GLY A 75 12.70 -26.69 -13.65
C GLY A 75 13.16 -25.41 -14.36
N ALA A 76 12.30 -24.73 -15.13
CA ALA A 76 12.66 -23.47 -15.78
C ALA A 76 13.12 -22.41 -14.76
N LYS A 77 14.12 -21.61 -15.14
CA LYS A 77 14.70 -20.54 -14.31
C LYS A 77 14.62 -19.21 -15.03
N GLU A 78 14.77 -18.12 -14.28
CA GLU A 78 14.70 -16.74 -14.79
C GLU A 78 13.41 -16.45 -15.57
N VAL A 79 12.31 -17.05 -15.10
CA VAL A 79 10.98 -16.90 -15.72
C VAL A 79 10.42 -15.50 -15.45
N ALA A 80 9.83 -14.86 -16.46
CA ALA A 80 9.16 -13.58 -16.28
C ALA A 80 8.02 -13.66 -15.25
N THR A 81 7.73 -12.57 -14.55
CA THR A 81 6.73 -12.52 -13.49
C THR A 81 5.30 -12.31 -14.00
N SER A 82 5.13 -12.00 -15.28
CA SER A 82 3.82 -11.79 -15.93
C SER A 82 3.74 -12.49 -17.28
N GLY A 83 2.53 -12.91 -17.67
CA GLY A 83 2.20 -13.41 -19.02
C GLY A 83 2.78 -14.76 -19.44
N VAL A 84 3.68 -15.36 -18.65
CA VAL A 84 4.39 -16.61 -19.00
C VAL A 84 3.83 -17.87 -18.36
N LEU A 85 3.19 -17.76 -17.18
CA LEU A 85 2.51 -18.89 -16.56
C LEU A 85 1.19 -19.13 -17.30
N LYS A 86 1.16 -20.20 -18.11
CA LYS A 86 0.00 -20.63 -18.86
C LYS A 86 -0.28 -22.08 -18.56
N ILE A 87 -1.43 -22.34 -17.98
CA ILE A 87 -1.92 -23.69 -17.70
C ILE A 87 -3.12 -23.92 -18.58
N SER A 88 -3.09 -24.97 -19.41
CA SER A 88 -4.19 -25.29 -20.32
C SER A 88 -4.39 -26.80 -20.44
N THR A 89 -5.50 -27.20 -21.04
CA THR A 89 -5.77 -28.60 -21.35
C THR A 89 -6.32 -28.80 -22.75
N THR A 90 -6.01 -29.96 -23.34
CA THR A 90 -6.62 -30.43 -24.60
C THR A 90 -7.32 -31.76 -24.34
N GLY A 91 -8.51 -31.98 -24.92
CA GLY A 91 -9.26 -33.22 -24.74
C GLY A 91 -9.93 -33.38 -23.36
N GLY A 92 -10.09 -32.28 -22.62
CA GLY A 92 -10.72 -32.28 -21.30
C GLY A 92 -10.93 -30.86 -20.76
N LYS A 93 -11.28 -30.77 -19.47
CA LYS A 93 -11.44 -29.51 -18.71
C LYS A 93 -10.59 -29.54 -17.45
N LEU A 94 -9.96 -28.42 -17.11
CA LEU A 94 -9.28 -28.23 -15.84
C LEU A 94 -10.30 -28.29 -14.70
N THR A 95 -9.97 -29.07 -13.68
CA THR A 95 -10.82 -29.28 -12.49
C THR A 95 -10.14 -28.83 -11.21
N THR A 96 -8.81 -28.88 -11.16
CA THR A 96 -8.02 -28.38 -10.05
C THR A 96 -6.75 -27.74 -10.60
N VAL A 97 -6.46 -26.54 -10.16
CA VAL A 97 -5.20 -25.86 -10.42
C VAL A 97 -4.75 -25.22 -9.11
N THR A 98 -3.61 -25.66 -8.60
CA THR A 98 -2.97 -25.06 -7.44
C THR A 98 -1.58 -24.61 -7.82
N VAL A 99 -1.30 -23.32 -7.61
CA VAL A 99 0.01 -22.72 -7.80
C VAL A 99 0.40 -22.11 -6.47
N ALA A 100 1.55 -22.52 -5.92
CA ALA A 100 2.00 -22.01 -4.63
C ALA A 100 3.52 -21.86 -4.61
N ASP A 101 4.01 -20.91 -3.82
CA ASP A 101 5.44 -20.78 -3.54
C ASP A 101 5.92 -21.91 -2.60
N THR A 102 7.23 -22.01 -2.41
CA THR A 102 7.83 -23.00 -1.50
C THR A 102 7.49 -22.82 -0.02
N LYS A 103 6.88 -21.68 0.36
CA LYS A 103 6.39 -21.40 1.72
C LYS A 103 4.92 -21.77 1.89
N GLY A 104 4.24 -22.19 0.82
CA GLY A 104 2.82 -22.53 0.81
C GLY A 104 1.88 -21.34 0.55
N ASN A 105 2.40 -20.17 0.18
CA ASN A 105 1.54 -19.06 -0.23
C ASN A 105 0.96 -19.34 -1.61
N ALA A 106 -0.37 -19.44 -1.68
CA ALA A 106 -1.07 -19.67 -2.94
C ALA A 106 -1.02 -18.45 -3.86
N VAL A 107 -0.99 -18.70 -5.16
CA VAL A 107 -1.20 -17.71 -6.20
C VAL A 107 -2.67 -17.78 -6.61
N ASP A 108 -3.39 -16.72 -6.31
CA ASP A 108 -4.76 -16.56 -6.78
C ASP A 108 -4.78 -16.54 -8.31
N GLY A 109 -5.76 -17.21 -8.89
CA GLY A 109 -5.99 -17.22 -10.33
C GLY A 109 -7.34 -17.83 -10.68
N LYS A 110 -7.67 -17.78 -11.97
CA LYS A 110 -9.01 -18.13 -12.44
C LYS A 110 -8.92 -19.11 -13.60
N VAL A 111 -9.71 -20.20 -13.51
CA VAL A 111 -9.98 -21.07 -14.65
C VAL A 111 -10.98 -20.34 -15.57
N ALA A 112 -10.69 -20.33 -16.87
CA ALA A 112 -11.59 -19.80 -17.88
C ALA A 112 -12.95 -20.51 -17.85
N ALA A 113 -14.01 -19.81 -18.28
CA ALA A 113 -15.38 -20.32 -18.20
C ALA A 113 -15.60 -21.63 -19.00
N ASP A 114 -14.81 -21.83 -20.06
CA ASP A 114 -14.81 -23.06 -20.87
C ASP A 114 -14.06 -24.21 -20.19
N GLY A 115 -13.31 -23.96 -19.12
CA GLY A 115 -12.47 -24.91 -18.40
C GLY A 115 -11.14 -25.22 -19.11
N ALA A 116 -10.80 -24.52 -20.19
CA ALA A 116 -9.66 -24.89 -21.04
C ALA A 116 -8.32 -24.31 -20.57
N SER A 117 -8.34 -23.21 -19.82
CA SER A 117 -7.14 -22.52 -19.34
C SER A 117 -7.28 -21.98 -17.92
N TRP A 118 -6.16 -21.70 -17.29
CA TRP A 118 -6.05 -20.97 -16.03
C TRP A 118 -4.95 -19.92 -16.13
N GLU A 119 -5.21 -18.75 -15.56
CA GLU A 119 -4.26 -17.65 -15.50
C GLU A 119 -4.20 -17.04 -14.08
N PRO A 120 -3.02 -16.57 -13.63
CA PRO A 120 -2.89 -15.92 -12.34
C PRO A 120 -3.61 -14.56 -12.34
N ALA A 121 -4.22 -14.20 -11.21
CA ALA A 121 -4.96 -12.94 -11.05
C ALA A 121 -4.04 -11.70 -10.93
N ARG A 122 -2.75 -11.93 -10.66
CA ARG A 122 -1.72 -10.90 -10.48
C ARG A 122 -0.37 -11.43 -10.92
N ASN A 123 0.62 -10.54 -11.02
CA ASN A 123 2.00 -10.94 -11.26
C ASN A 123 2.49 -11.91 -10.18
N LEU A 124 3.32 -12.85 -10.61
CA LEU A 124 4.06 -13.73 -9.71
C LEU A 124 5.13 -12.92 -8.98
N ALA A 125 5.41 -13.28 -7.73
CA ALA A 125 6.48 -12.67 -6.97
C ALA A 125 7.83 -12.96 -7.65
N SER A 126 8.73 -11.99 -7.61
CA SER A 126 10.07 -12.14 -8.14
C SER A 126 10.96 -13.02 -7.25
N ALA A 127 12.06 -13.56 -7.80
CA ALA A 127 13.02 -14.43 -7.11
C ALA A 127 12.36 -15.59 -6.31
N THR A 128 11.24 -16.12 -6.82
CA THR A 128 10.40 -17.10 -6.14
C THR A 128 10.29 -18.38 -6.97
N GLU A 129 10.45 -19.52 -6.29
CA GLU A 129 10.17 -20.83 -6.85
C GLU A 129 8.70 -21.19 -6.61
N TYR A 130 8.01 -21.59 -7.67
CA TYR A 130 6.62 -22.00 -7.65
C TYR A 130 6.48 -23.49 -7.97
N LYS A 131 5.50 -24.12 -7.33
CA LYS A 131 5.00 -25.45 -7.64
C LYS A 131 3.60 -25.33 -8.21
N VAL A 132 3.41 -25.93 -9.38
CA VAL A 132 2.13 -26.05 -10.08
C VAL A 132 1.68 -27.49 -9.97
N HIS A 133 0.43 -27.69 -9.57
CA HIS A 133 -0.28 -28.95 -9.70
C HIS A 133 -1.59 -28.68 -10.43
N ALA A 134 -1.77 -29.31 -11.58
CA ALA A 134 -2.95 -29.11 -12.43
C ALA A 134 -3.56 -30.45 -12.84
N VAL A 135 -4.87 -30.57 -12.70
CA VAL A 135 -5.67 -31.77 -12.99
C VAL A 135 -6.76 -31.43 -13.98
N ALA A 136 -6.85 -32.21 -15.06
CA ALA A 136 -7.93 -32.16 -16.03
C ALA A 136 -8.71 -33.47 -16.08
N LYS A 137 -10.00 -33.38 -16.42
CA LYS A 137 -10.87 -34.53 -16.69
C LYS A 137 -11.32 -34.55 -18.14
N ASP A 138 -11.32 -35.73 -18.75
CA ASP A 138 -11.97 -35.94 -20.04
C ASP A 138 -13.49 -36.14 -19.91
N GLU A 139 -14.20 -36.28 -21.02
CA GLU A 139 -15.65 -36.50 -21.05
C GLU A 139 -16.09 -37.80 -20.37
N ALA A 140 -15.20 -38.79 -20.27
CA ALA A 140 -15.44 -40.04 -19.55
C ALA A 140 -15.13 -39.93 -18.05
N GLY A 141 -14.77 -38.74 -17.56
CA GLY A 141 -14.45 -38.48 -16.16
C GLY A 141 -13.05 -38.93 -15.73
N ARG A 142 -12.19 -39.34 -16.67
CA ARG A 142 -10.83 -39.83 -16.38
C ARG A 142 -9.88 -38.67 -16.19
N GLU A 143 -9.04 -38.77 -15.16
CA GLU A 143 -8.11 -37.70 -14.77
C GLU A 143 -6.76 -37.78 -15.48
N SER A 144 -6.19 -36.61 -15.72
CA SER A 144 -4.82 -36.38 -16.16
C SER A 144 -4.24 -35.28 -15.31
N ALA A 145 -3.09 -35.51 -14.69
CA ALA A 145 -2.44 -34.58 -13.79
C ALA A 145 -1.04 -34.23 -14.30
N LYS A 146 -0.62 -32.99 -14.05
CA LYS A 146 0.73 -32.53 -14.31
C LYS A 146 1.23 -31.67 -13.17
N ASP A 147 2.40 -32.05 -12.65
CA ASP A 147 3.18 -31.26 -11.72
C ASP A 147 4.31 -30.56 -12.46
N THR A 148 4.63 -29.33 -12.07
CA THR A 148 5.71 -28.54 -12.68
C THR A 148 6.25 -27.58 -11.64
N THR A 149 7.57 -27.42 -11.61
CA THR A 149 8.22 -26.35 -10.84
C THR A 149 8.91 -25.37 -11.76
N PHE A 150 9.01 -24.12 -11.35
CA PHE A 150 9.82 -23.11 -12.04
C PHE A 150 10.22 -22.00 -11.08
N THR A 151 11.25 -21.23 -11.43
CA THR A 151 11.74 -20.09 -10.64
C THR A 151 11.66 -18.81 -11.46
N THR A 152 11.00 -17.80 -10.91
CA THR A 152 10.92 -16.47 -11.53
C THR A 152 12.27 -15.76 -11.48
N LEU A 153 12.47 -14.80 -12.38
CA LEU A 153 13.65 -13.96 -12.45
C LEU A 153 14.00 -13.29 -11.13
N THR A 154 15.29 -13.04 -10.93
CA THR A 154 15.80 -12.25 -9.82
C THR A 154 16.13 -10.83 -10.32
N PRO A 155 15.37 -9.80 -9.93
CA PRO A 155 15.62 -8.45 -10.41
C PRO A 155 16.96 -7.91 -9.92
N THR A 156 17.81 -7.44 -10.83
CA THR A 156 19.03 -6.69 -10.49
C THR A 156 18.71 -5.31 -9.94
N ASN A 157 17.58 -4.73 -10.38
CA ASN A 157 17.13 -3.40 -10.03
C ASN A 157 15.70 -3.47 -9.50
N THR A 158 15.43 -2.70 -8.44
CA THR A 158 14.10 -2.68 -7.83
C THR A 158 13.58 -1.26 -7.57
N PHE A 159 12.27 -1.16 -7.35
CA PHE A 159 11.62 0.02 -6.79
C PHE A 159 10.62 -0.38 -5.69
N VAL A 160 10.28 0.59 -4.85
CA VAL A 160 9.20 0.51 -3.85
C VAL A 160 8.34 1.76 -3.91
N GLY A 161 7.11 1.69 -3.41
CA GLY A 161 6.26 2.84 -3.14
C GLY A 161 6.31 3.25 -1.66
N HIS A 162 6.64 4.50 -1.39
CA HIS A 162 6.41 5.16 -0.12
C HIS A 162 5.00 5.73 -0.12
N TYR A 163 4.17 5.32 0.83
CA TYR A 163 2.76 5.64 0.82
C TYR A 163 2.34 6.41 2.05
N THR A 164 1.29 7.20 1.89
CA THR A 164 0.52 7.81 2.97
C THR A 164 -0.96 7.74 2.60
N PRO A 165 -1.89 7.52 3.55
CA PRO A 165 -1.69 7.27 4.98
C PRO A 165 -1.00 5.93 5.31
N GLU A 166 -0.47 5.81 6.52
CA GLU A 166 0.07 4.55 7.07
C GLU A 166 -1.01 3.66 7.71
N ASP A 167 -0.63 2.42 8.04
CA ASP A 167 -1.55 1.40 8.57
C ASP A 167 -2.06 1.79 9.97
N GLY A 168 -3.37 1.74 10.15
CA GLY A 168 -4.04 2.11 11.39
C GLY A 168 -4.20 3.62 11.62
N GLU A 169 -3.74 4.48 10.71
CA GLU A 169 -3.90 5.92 10.87
C GLU A 169 -5.36 6.38 10.81
N THR A 170 -5.64 7.50 11.47
CA THR A 170 -6.89 8.25 11.29
C THR A 170 -6.58 9.63 10.73
N VAL A 171 -7.14 9.93 9.57
CA VAL A 171 -6.83 11.14 8.79
C VAL A 171 -8.10 11.92 8.45
N GLY A 172 -7.96 13.20 8.13
CA GLY A 172 -9.07 14.06 7.72
C GLY A 172 -9.64 13.72 6.34
N VAL A 173 -10.80 14.30 6.05
CA VAL A 173 -11.61 14.00 4.85
C VAL A 173 -10.96 14.38 3.51
N GLY A 174 -9.92 15.21 3.52
CA GLY A 174 -9.19 15.61 2.33
C GLY A 174 -7.98 14.74 2.01
N MET A 175 -7.65 13.74 2.82
CA MET A 175 -6.42 12.96 2.64
C MET A 175 -6.51 12.03 1.40
N PRO A 176 -5.71 12.22 0.34
CA PRO A 176 -5.61 11.23 -0.71
C PRO A 176 -4.80 10.01 -0.23
N VAL A 177 -4.92 8.88 -0.93
CA VAL A 177 -3.87 7.86 -0.88
C VAL A 177 -2.77 8.30 -1.84
N SER A 178 -1.59 8.61 -1.34
CA SER A 178 -0.46 9.03 -2.19
C SER A 178 0.64 7.97 -2.15
N VAL A 179 1.18 7.62 -3.32
CA VAL A 179 2.28 6.66 -3.47
C VAL A 179 3.41 7.32 -4.25
N ASN A 180 4.50 7.63 -3.56
CA ASN A 180 5.75 8.14 -4.14
C ASN A 180 6.72 6.98 -4.38
N PHE A 181 7.09 6.73 -5.62
CA PHE A 181 8.00 5.65 -5.99
C PHE A 181 9.46 6.06 -5.81
N SER A 182 10.27 5.13 -5.31
CA SER A 182 11.71 5.35 -5.11
C SER A 182 12.48 5.56 -6.42
N ARG A 183 11.83 5.36 -7.58
CA ARG A 183 12.35 5.53 -8.94
C ARG A 183 11.20 5.92 -9.86
N GLY A 184 11.46 6.79 -10.84
CA GLY A 184 10.48 7.10 -11.88
C GLY A 184 10.07 5.86 -12.68
N ILE A 185 8.76 5.74 -12.91
CA ILE A 185 8.05 4.65 -13.56
C ILE A 185 7.79 5.01 -15.02
N THR A 186 8.06 4.09 -15.94
CA THR A 186 7.75 4.30 -17.38
C THR A 186 6.57 3.46 -17.84
N ASN A 187 6.25 2.39 -17.11
CA ASN A 187 5.07 1.55 -17.32
C ASN A 187 4.05 1.85 -16.21
N THR A 188 3.45 3.03 -16.27
CA THR A 188 2.50 3.53 -15.26
C THR A 188 1.26 2.66 -15.17
N GLU A 189 0.73 2.20 -16.31
CA GLU A 189 -0.45 1.33 -16.37
C GLU A 189 -0.25 0.01 -15.60
N ALA A 190 0.90 -0.65 -15.75
CA ALA A 190 1.17 -1.90 -15.02
C ALA A 190 1.30 -1.68 -13.51
N VAL A 191 1.91 -0.56 -13.10
CA VAL A 191 2.06 -0.21 -11.67
C VAL A 191 0.73 0.17 -11.06
N GLU A 192 -0.09 0.95 -11.77
CA GLU A 192 -1.40 1.37 -11.30
C GLU A 192 -2.36 0.19 -11.16
N LYS A 193 -2.42 -0.74 -12.13
CA LYS A 193 -3.22 -1.97 -12.03
C LYS A 193 -2.82 -2.87 -10.86
N ALA A 194 -1.58 -2.76 -10.40
CA ALA A 194 -1.06 -3.50 -9.26
C ALA A 194 -1.38 -2.84 -7.91
N ILE A 195 -2.01 -1.66 -7.92
CA ILE A 195 -2.46 -0.95 -6.73
C ILE A 195 -3.98 -0.95 -6.71
N THR A 196 -4.57 -1.34 -5.59
CA THR A 196 -6.03 -1.33 -5.41
C THR A 196 -6.37 -0.51 -4.19
N VAL A 197 -7.25 0.47 -4.35
CA VAL A 197 -7.81 1.27 -3.26
C VAL A 197 -9.30 1.00 -3.19
N THR A 198 -9.76 0.50 -2.04
CA THR A 198 -11.18 0.24 -1.78
C THR A 198 -11.64 0.96 -0.54
N ALA A 199 -12.91 1.35 -0.50
CA ALA A 199 -13.51 2.08 0.60
C ALA A 199 -14.78 1.39 1.11
N GLU A 200 -15.04 1.55 2.41
CA GLU A 200 -16.26 1.13 3.08
C GLU A 200 -16.79 2.29 3.95
N PRO A 201 -17.97 2.88 3.64
CA PRO A 201 -18.86 2.57 2.51
C PRO A 201 -18.21 2.75 1.13
N SER A 202 -18.71 2.01 0.13
CA SER A 202 -18.13 2.02 -1.22
C SER A 202 -18.33 3.38 -1.91
N VAL A 203 -17.24 3.89 -2.47
CA VAL A 203 -17.20 5.07 -3.35
C VAL A 203 -16.18 4.80 -4.46
N PRO A 204 -16.40 5.26 -5.70
CA PRO A 204 -15.39 5.21 -6.75
C PRO A 204 -14.13 5.98 -6.34
N VAL A 205 -12.97 5.37 -6.57
CA VAL A 205 -11.66 5.93 -6.25
C VAL A 205 -10.79 5.76 -7.48
N GLU A 206 -10.26 6.87 -8.00
CA GLU A 206 -9.49 6.89 -9.24
C GLU A 206 -8.07 7.39 -8.97
N GLY A 207 -7.11 6.81 -9.68
CA GLY A 207 -5.71 7.18 -9.64
C GLY A 207 -5.40 8.35 -10.58
N HIS A 208 -4.44 9.18 -10.21
CA HIS A 208 -3.87 10.21 -11.07
C HIS A 208 -2.36 10.30 -10.87
N TRP A 209 -1.62 10.28 -11.98
CA TRP A 209 -0.17 10.38 -11.97
C TRP A 209 0.27 11.84 -11.97
N PHE A 210 1.10 12.21 -11.00
CA PHE A 210 1.86 13.44 -11.03
C PHE A 210 3.28 13.13 -11.49
N GLY A 211 3.59 13.53 -12.72
CA GLY A 211 4.83 13.13 -13.37
C GLY A 211 4.88 11.61 -13.56
N ASN A 212 5.97 10.99 -13.12
CA ASN A 212 6.14 9.55 -13.25
C ASN A 212 6.65 8.89 -11.96
N ASP A 213 6.65 9.62 -10.86
CA ASP A 213 7.16 9.22 -9.56
C ASP A 213 6.10 9.28 -8.47
N ARG A 214 4.96 9.93 -8.69
CA ARG A 214 3.85 9.96 -7.74
C ARG A 214 2.53 9.56 -8.38
N LEU A 215 1.80 8.66 -7.70
CA LEU A 215 0.43 8.27 -8.02
C LEU A 215 -0.46 8.54 -6.81
N ASP A 216 -1.45 9.41 -6.99
CA ASP A 216 -2.42 9.76 -5.95
C ASP A 216 -3.79 9.16 -6.29
N PHE A 217 -4.52 8.66 -5.29
CA PHE A 217 -5.89 8.16 -5.43
C PHE A 217 -6.84 8.93 -4.53
N ARG A 218 -8.00 9.30 -5.08
CA ARG A 218 -9.09 9.92 -4.31
C ARG A 218 -10.45 9.69 -4.98
N PRO A 219 -11.55 9.82 -4.23
CA PRO A 219 -12.88 9.99 -4.79
C PRO A 219 -13.08 11.39 -5.38
N GLU A 220 -14.20 11.58 -6.10
CA GLU A 220 -14.54 12.85 -6.72
C GLU A 220 -14.70 13.99 -5.68
N LYS A 221 -15.36 13.69 -4.56
CA LYS A 221 -15.58 14.61 -3.44
C LYS A 221 -14.76 14.16 -2.24
N TYR A 222 -14.62 14.99 -1.22
CA TYR A 222 -13.97 14.58 0.03
C TYR A 222 -14.57 13.30 0.58
N TRP A 223 -13.74 12.51 1.25
CA TRP A 223 -14.16 11.27 1.87
C TRP A 223 -15.28 11.51 2.90
N ALA A 224 -16.23 10.59 2.97
CA ALA A 224 -17.21 10.61 4.05
C ALA A 224 -16.53 10.26 5.38
N ALA A 225 -16.92 10.94 6.46
CA ALA A 225 -16.42 10.67 7.80
C ALA A 225 -16.71 9.21 8.22
N GLY A 226 -15.76 8.56 8.87
CA GLY A 226 -15.85 7.17 9.30
C GLY A 226 -15.54 6.12 8.21
N THR A 227 -15.28 6.54 6.97
CA THR A 227 -14.92 5.62 5.89
C THR A 227 -13.65 4.85 6.23
N LYS A 228 -13.66 3.54 6.06
CA LYS A 228 -12.45 2.70 6.12
C LYS A 228 -11.90 2.54 4.72
N VAL A 229 -10.63 2.86 4.53
CA VAL A 229 -9.95 2.73 3.24
C VAL A 229 -8.90 1.65 3.35
N THR A 230 -8.92 0.70 2.42
CA THR A 230 -7.90 -0.35 2.28
C THR A 230 -7.10 -0.13 1.01
N VAL A 231 -5.79 -0.08 1.14
CA VAL A 231 -4.83 0.03 0.04
C VAL A 231 -4.04 -1.27 -0.06
N LYS A 232 -4.07 -1.90 -1.24
CA LYS A 232 -3.26 -3.07 -1.55
C LYS A 232 -2.21 -2.67 -2.58
N LEU A 233 -0.94 -2.78 -2.21
CA LEU A 233 0.19 -2.62 -3.10
C LEU A 233 0.67 -4.03 -3.48
N ALA A 234 0.37 -4.49 -4.68
CA ALA A 234 0.79 -5.79 -5.21
C ALA A 234 1.92 -5.62 -6.24
N LEU A 235 2.95 -4.85 -5.87
CA LEU A 235 4.02 -4.42 -6.77
C LEU A 235 5.11 -5.46 -7.02
N ASP A 236 5.21 -6.51 -6.19
CA ASP A 236 6.22 -7.55 -6.38
C ASP A 236 6.05 -8.25 -7.74
N GLY A 237 7.13 -8.28 -8.52
CA GLY A 237 7.12 -8.82 -9.86
C GLY A 237 6.46 -7.91 -10.90
N VAL A 238 6.09 -6.68 -10.58
CA VAL A 238 5.61 -5.69 -11.56
C VAL A 238 6.81 -4.96 -12.15
N GLU A 239 6.96 -5.02 -13.47
CA GLU A 239 7.99 -4.26 -14.17
C GLU A 239 7.51 -2.81 -14.40
N GLY A 240 7.96 -1.90 -13.54
CA GLY A 240 7.61 -0.47 -13.63
C GLY A 240 8.42 0.27 -14.69
N ARG A 241 9.54 -0.29 -15.12
CA ARG A 241 10.38 0.18 -16.23
C ARG A 241 11.33 -0.95 -16.67
N PRO A 242 11.90 -0.91 -17.88
CA PRO A 242 12.71 -2.00 -18.41
C PRO A 242 13.81 -2.46 -17.43
N GLY A 243 13.73 -3.73 -17.00
CA GLY A 243 14.68 -4.37 -16.10
C GLY A 243 14.57 -3.97 -14.62
N VAL A 244 13.55 -3.19 -14.22
CA VAL A 244 13.36 -2.74 -12.82
C VAL A 244 11.98 -3.15 -12.33
N TYR A 245 11.99 -3.96 -11.28
CA TYR A 245 10.79 -4.60 -10.77
C TYR A 245 10.41 -4.09 -9.38
N GLY A 246 9.12 -4.06 -9.09
CA GLY A 246 8.66 -3.84 -7.72
C GLY A 246 9.04 -5.04 -6.85
N LYS A 247 9.25 -4.79 -5.56
CA LYS A 247 9.57 -5.83 -4.55
C LYS A 247 8.65 -5.74 -3.33
N GLN A 248 7.53 -5.04 -3.46
CA GLN A 248 6.67 -4.66 -2.35
C GLN A 248 5.31 -5.31 -2.52
N THR A 249 4.93 -6.15 -1.56
CA THR A 249 3.55 -6.57 -1.35
C THR A 249 3.11 -6.06 0.02
N ARG A 250 2.09 -5.19 0.07
CA ARG A 250 1.57 -4.60 1.31
C ARG A 250 0.06 -4.45 1.26
N THR A 251 -0.57 -4.55 2.42
CA THR A 251 -1.97 -4.15 2.63
C THR A 251 -1.98 -3.21 3.81
N VAL A 252 -2.66 -2.09 3.65
CA VAL A 252 -2.72 -0.98 4.60
C VAL A 252 -4.18 -0.61 4.75
N THR A 253 -4.63 -0.43 5.99
CA THR A 253 -5.99 0.04 6.28
C THR A 253 -5.92 1.28 7.15
N PHE A 254 -6.62 2.34 6.76
CA PHE A 254 -6.74 3.55 7.56
C PHE A 254 -8.19 4.01 7.63
N THR A 255 -8.46 4.94 8.55
CA THR A 255 -9.81 5.46 8.81
C THR A 255 -9.89 6.94 8.49
N ILE A 256 -10.96 7.35 7.82
CA ILE A 256 -11.31 8.76 7.67
C ILE A 256 -12.00 9.20 8.95
N GLY A 257 -11.45 10.23 9.60
CA GLY A 257 -11.97 10.82 10.82
C GLY A 257 -13.20 11.70 10.58
N ARG A 258 -13.40 12.66 11.48
CA ARG A 258 -14.45 13.69 11.35
C ARG A 258 -14.22 14.58 10.13
N SER A 259 -15.27 15.27 9.68
CA SER A 259 -15.12 16.29 8.64
C SER A 259 -14.66 17.60 9.27
N GLN A 260 -13.56 18.16 8.77
CA GLN A 260 -13.14 19.52 9.12
C GLN A 260 -12.57 20.25 7.91
N VAL A 261 -13.15 21.41 7.61
CA VAL A 261 -12.70 22.32 6.57
C VAL A 261 -12.54 23.71 7.17
N SER A 262 -11.35 24.28 7.03
CA SER A 262 -11.03 25.60 7.57
C SER A 262 -10.87 26.60 6.43
N THR A 263 -11.77 27.57 6.34
CA THR A 263 -11.75 28.56 5.26
C THR A 263 -11.05 29.83 5.73
N VAL A 264 -9.89 30.11 5.15
CA VAL A 264 -9.15 31.38 5.29
C VAL A 264 -9.66 32.35 4.25
N ASP A 265 -10.16 33.49 4.72
CA ASP A 265 -10.39 34.66 3.89
C ASP A 265 -9.21 35.62 4.05
N ALA A 266 -8.38 35.71 3.03
CA ALA A 266 -7.18 36.55 3.09
C ALA A 266 -7.51 38.05 3.08
N SER A 267 -8.69 38.45 2.57
CA SER A 267 -9.12 39.86 2.57
C SER A 267 -9.76 40.28 3.89
N GLU A 268 -10.45 39.37 4.56
CA GLU A 268 -11.09 39.62 5.86
C GLU A 268 -10.19 39.24 7.05
N HIS A 269 -8.99 38.73 6.79
CA HIS A 269 -8.01 38.32 7.82
C HIS A 269 -8.57 37.32 8.85
N THR A 270 -9.47 36.44 8.42
CA THR A 270 -10.13 35.45 9.29
C THR A 270 -9.99 34.02 8.76
N MET A 271 -10.05 33.06 9.67
CA MET A 271 -10.20 31.65 9.36
C MET A 271 -11.44 31.11 10.08
N GLN A 272 -12.42 30.65 9.31
CA GLN A 272 -13.59 29.95 9.83
C GLN A 272 -13.36 28.44 9.78
N VAL A 273 -13.35 27.80 10.94
CA VAL A 273 -13.24 26.35 11.08
C VAL A 273 -14.64 25.76 11.13
N VAL A 274 -14.99 24.97 10.12
CA VAL A 274 -16.25 24.22 10.06
C VAL A 274 -15.96 22.75 10.34
N ARG A 275 -16.66 22.18 11.31
CA ARG A 275 -16.57 20.77 11.69
C ARG A 275 -17.93 20.12 11.55
N ASP A 276 -18.00 19.01 10.83
CA ASP A 276 -19.22 18.24 10.58
C ASP A 276 -20.40 19.13 10.10
N GLY A 277 -20.08 20.11 9.25
CA GLY A 277 -21.04 21.05 8.66
C GLY A 277 -21.45 22.23 9.55
N GLN A 278 -20.92 22.35 10.77
CA GLN A 278 -21.23 23.43 11.71
C GLN A 278 -20.00 24.30 11.97
N VAL A 279 -20.22 25.61 12.12
CA VAL A 279 -19.14 26.54 12.52
C VAL A 279 -18.68 26.14 13.92
N PHE A 280 -17.40 25.76 14.02
CA PHE A 280 -16.77 25.34 15.27
C PHE A 280 -16.02 26.50 15.93
N LYS A 281 -15.32 27.31 15.13
CA LYS A 281 -14.61 28.50 15.63
C LYS A 281 -14.22 29.44 14.49
N ASP A 282 -14.22 30.74 14.78
CA ASP A 282 -13.56 31.75 13.95
C ASP A 282 -12.26 32.19 14.63
N LEU A 283 -11.19 32.30 13.83
CA LEU A 283 -9.86 32.69 14.29
C LEU A 283 -9.36 33.91 13.53
N PRO A 284 -8.82 34.94 14.21
CA PRO A 284 -8.11 36.01 13.53
C PRO A 284 -6.76 35.49 13.02
N ILE A 285 -6.44 35.79 11.76
CA ILE A 285 -5.20 35.34 11.10
C ILE A 285 -4.42 36.52 10.52
N THR A 286 -3.21 36.23 10.08
CA THR A 286 -2.50 37.05 9.10
C THR A 286 -2.08 36.15 7.94
N ALA A 287 -2.28 36.58 6.70
CA ALA A 287 -1.86 35.86 5.50
C ALA A 287 -0.65 36.52 4.83
N GLY A 288 -0.34 36.12 3.60
CA GLY A 288 0.77 36.64 2.80
C GLY A 288 0.63 38.13 2.48
N ALA A 289 1.71 38.89 2.70
CA ALA A 289 1.79 40.31 2.37
C ALA A 289 1.63 40.56 0.85
N PRO A 290 1.37 41.82 0.41
CA PRO A 290 1.16 42.12 -1.01
C PRO A 290 2.27 41.66 -1.98
N SER A 291 3.52 41.58 -1.51
CA SER A 291 4.66 41.10 -2.30
C SER A 291 4.88 39.58 -2.25
N THR A 292 4.24 38.90 -1.30
CA THR A 292 4.47 37.49 -0.92
C THR A 292 3.15 36.84 -0.53
N THR A 293 2.20 36.91 -1.45
CA THR A 293 0.80 36.52 -1.22
C THR A 293 0.65 35.02 -0.92
N THR A 294 -0.45 34.64 -0.29
CA THR A 294 -0.77 33.23 -0.01
C THR A 294 -1.52 32.63 -1.20
N TYR A 295 -1.20 31.41 -1.63
CA TYR A 295 -1.97 30.74 -2.68
C TYR A 295 -3.45 30.62 -2.33
N ASN A 296 -4.30 30.79 -3.35
CA ASN A 296 -5.71 30.41 -3.24
C ASN A 296 -5.87 28.88 -3.41
N GLY A 297 -6.97 28.34 -2.90
CA GLY A 297 -7.38 26.96 -3.17
C GLY A 297 -7.42 26.05 -1.95
N GLN A 298 -7.69 24.78 -2.23
CA GLN A 298 -7.91 23.72 -1.24
C GLN A 298 -6.57 23.07 -0.92
N MET A 299 -6.10 23.19 0.32
CA MET A 299 -4.81 22.65 0.74
C MET A 299 -4.97 21.64 1.86
N VAL A 300 -4.39 20.46 1.69
CA VAL A 300 -4.49 19.37 2.67
C VAL A 300 -3.36 19.49 3.68
N ILE A 301 -3.66 19.37 4.96
CA ILE A 301 -2.65 19.31 6.02
C ILE A 301 -1.88 17.98 5.87
N SER A 302 -0.65 18.03 5.37
CA SER A 302 0.15 16.83 5.13
C SER A 302 1.05 16.45 6.32
N GLU A 303 1.46 17.43 7.11
CA GLU A 303 2.37 17.22 8.24
C GLU A 303 2.02 18.15 9.40
N LYS A 304 2.36 17.74 10.62
CA LYS A 304 2.17 18.52 11.84
C LYS A 304 3.42 18.50 12.70
N TYR A 305 3.95 19.67 13.01
CA TYR A 305 5.11 19.86 13.87
C TYR A 305 4.76 20.78 15.03
N LYS A 306 4.91 20.29 16.28
CA LYS A 306 4.71 21.14 17.46
C LYS A 306 5.69 22.33 17.46
N VAL A 307 6.93 22.09 17.04
CA VAL A 307 7.95 23.11 16.79
C VAL A 307 8.76 22.67 15.58
N THR A 308 9.04 23.59 14.66
CA THR A 308 9.92 23.32 13.51
C THR A 308 10.74 24.55 13.13
N ARG A 309 11.83 24.34 12.39
CA ARG A 309 12.61 25.42 11.78
C ARG A 309 12.07 25.72 10.40
N MET A 310 11.71 26.98 10.15
CA MET A 310 11.34 27.46 8.81
C MET A 310 12.44 28.35 8.25
N ASN A 311 12.98 27.97 7.10
CA ASN A 311 14.09 28.66 6.45
C ASN A 311 13.70 29.03 5.01
N GLY A 312 13.65 30.32 4.71
CA GLY A 312 13.27 30.86 3.40
C GLY A 312 14.12 30.35 2.25
N ALA A 313 15.37 29.95 2.52
CA ALA A 313 16.29 29.47 1.50
C ALA A 313 15.84 28.12 0.92
N THR A 314 15.03 27.35 1.66
CA THR A 314 14.51 26.06 1.23
C THR A 314 13.31 26.17 0.27
N VAL A 315 12.74 27.38 0.15
CA VAL A 315 11.46 27.62 -0.54
C VAL A 315 11.52 28.83 -1.49
N GLY A 316 12.73 29.30 -1.81
CA GLY A 316 12.93 30.36 -2.82
C GLY A 316 12.92 31.80 -2.29
N PHE A 317 12.84 32.01 -0.98
CA PHE A 317 12.96 33.34 -0.34
C PHE A 317 14.37 33.65 0.18
N GLY A 318 15.37 32.86 -0.21
CA GLY A 318 16.77 33.08 0.18
C GLY A 318 16.94 33.26 1.70
N GLY A 319 17.70 34.26 2.13
CA GLY A 319 17.95 34.53 3.54
C GLY A 319 16.91 35.40 4.24
N GLU A 320 15.75 35.66 3.63
CA GLU A 320 14.75 36.62 4.17
C GLU A 320 14.23 36.24 5.55
N TYR A 321 14.17 34.94 5.86
CA TYR A 321 13.87 34.44 7.19
C TYR A 321 14.54 33.10 7.48
N ASP A 322 14.88 32.89 8.75
CA ASP A 322 15.38 31.63 9.29
C ASP A 322 14.98 31.54 10.77
N ILE A 323 13.82 30.96 11.04
CA ILE A 323 13.22 30.92 12.36
C ILE A 323 13.31 29.49 12.88
N SER A 324 14.09 29.27 13.94
CA SER A 324 14.43 27.94 14.45
C SER A 324 13.30 27.21 15.17
N ASP A 325 12.29 27.95 15.63
CA ASP A 325 11.35 27.53 16.66
C ASP A 325 9.92 27.98 16.34
N VAL A 326 9.49 27.85 15.08
CA VAL A 326 8.13 28.14 14.66
C VAL A 326 7.16 27.14 15.34
N PRO A 327 6.24 27.61 16.17
CA PRO A 327 5.33 26.76 16.93
C PRO A 327 4.13 26.30 16.09
N HIS A 328 3.59 25.13 16.43
CA HIS A 328 2.31 24.59 15.95
C HIS A 328 2.14 24.67 14.43
N ALA A 329 3.17 24.25 13.70
CA ALA A 329 3.23 24.33 12.25
C ALA A 329 2.56 23.13 11.59
N MET A 330 1.72 23.40 10.58
CA MET A 330 1.01 22.40 9.79
C MET A 330 1.24 22.67 8.31
N ARG A 331 1.87 21.73 7.60
CA ARG A 331 2.26 21.90 6.20
C ARG A 331 1.04 21.78 5.29
N LEU A 332 0.93 22.72 4.35
CA LEU A 332 -0.13 22.77 3.34
C LEU A 332 0.39 22.57 1.91
N SER A 333 1.67 22.87 1.65
CA SER A 333 2.27 22.71 0.33
C SER A 333 3.75 22.31 0.40
N ASN A 334 4.24 21.69 -0.68
CA ASN A 334 5.66 21.35 -0.83
C ASN A 334 6.50 22.61 -1.06
N SER A 335 5.93 23.65 -1.68
CA SER A 335 6.58 24.94 -1.87
C SER A 335 6.63 25.82 -0.60
N GLY A 336 6.20 25.31 0.56
CA GLY A 336 6.46 25.97 1.84
C GLY A 336 5.31 26.75 2.48
N THR A 337 4.06 26.57 2.04
CA THR A 337 2.89 27.14 2.71
C THR A 337 2.56 26.32 3.96
N PHE A 338 2.40 27.02 5.09
CA PHE A 338 1.98 26.45 6.37
C PHE A 338 0.83 27.24 6.98
N VAL A 339 0.04 26.59 7.83
CA VAL A 339 -0.59 27.28 8.97
C VAL A 339 0.33 27.12 10.16
N HIS A 340 0.67 28.19 10.88
CA HIS A 340 1.54 28.07 12.04
C HIS A 340 1.29 29.16 13.08
N GLY A 341 1.83 28.95 14.27
CA GLY A 341 1.88 29.98 15.29
C GLY A 341 2.94 31.03 15.00
N ASN A 342 2.61 32.29 15.23
CA ASN A 342 3.44 33.45 14.99
C ASN A 342 3.54 34.24 16.30
N TYR A 343 4.73 34.19 16.90
CA TYR A 343 5.02 34.91 18.15
C TYR A 343 5.76 36.23 17.93
N TRP A 344 6.19 36.51 16.70
CA TRP A 344 6.98 37.70 16.34
C TRP A 344 6.13 38.85 15.82
N ALA A 345 4.97 38.56 15.23
CA ALA A 345 3.99 39.58 14.84
C ALA A 345 3.34 40.19 16.08
N SER A 346 3.02 41.49 15.99
CA SER A 346 2.28 42.18 17.04
C SER A 346 0.88 41.57 17.21
N SER A 347 0.30 41.66 18.41
CA SER A 347 -1.04 41.12 18.63
C SER A 347 -2.12 41.81 17.79
N GLY A 348 -1.93 43.06 17.39
CA GLY A 348 -2.88 43.81 16.54
C GLY A 348 -2.87 43.39 15.07
N THR A 349 -1.87 42.64 14.63
CA THR A 349 -1.74 42.16 13.25
C THR A 349 -2.81 41.13 12.89
N PHE A 350 -3.12 40.22 13.82
CA PHE A 350 -4.07 39.13 13.58
C PHE A 350 -5.50 39.68 13.48
N GLY A 351 -6.17 39.41 12.37
CA GLY A 351 -7.50 39.96 12.09
C GLY A 351 -7.49 41.35 11.45
N SER A 352 -6.32 41.90 11.12
CA SER A 352 -6.20 43.28 10.61
C SER A 352 -5.31 43.43 9.38
N GLU A 353 -4.21 42.66 9.29
CA GLU A 353 -3.20 42.87 8.24
C GLU A 353 -2.56 41.54 7.79
N ASN A 354 -2.12 41.50 6.53
CA ASN A 354 -1.34 40.39 5.97
C ASN A 354 0.14 40.75 5.91
N VAL A 355 0.98 40.01 6.63
CA VAL A 355 2.41 40.33 6.79
C VAL A 355 3.35 39.15 6.53
N SER A 356 2.83 37.98 6.16
CA SER A 356 3.64 36.76 6.03
C SER A 356 4.27 36.60 4.64
N HIS A 357 5.17 35.62 4.50
CA HIS A 357 5.75 35.20 3.21
C HIS A 357 4.91 34.08 2.53
N GLY A 358 3.58 34.15 2.66
CA GLY A 358 2.64 33.20 2.07
C GLY A 358 2.04 32.20 3.06
N CYS A 359 2.55 32.10 4.29
CA CYS A 359 1.93 31.30 5.35
C CYS A 359 0.66 31.94 5.93
N VAL A 360 -0.17 31.12 6.57
CA VAL A 360 -1.28 31.59 7.42
C VAL A 360 -0.81 31.59 8.87
N GLY A 361 -0.64 32.77 9.44
CA GLY A 361 -0.18 32.97 10.81
C GLY A 361 -1.35 33.08 11.78
N LEU A 362 -1.25 32.34 12.89
CA LEU A 362 -2.12 32.46 14.07
C LEU A 362 -1.30 32.97 15.25
N LYS A 363 -1.92 33.70 16.16
CA LYS A 363 -1.22 34.17 17.38
C LYS A 363 -0.71 32.98 18.20
N ASP A 364 0.52 33.08 18.68
CA ASP A 364 1.15 32.08 19.54
C ASP A 364 2.27 32.65 20.42
N VAL A 365 2.88 31.80 21.24
CA VAL A 365 4.08 32.08 22.02
C VAL A 365 5.28 31.31 21.48
N ARG A 366 6.48 31.85 21.72
CA ARG A 366 7.74 31.23 21.32
C ARG A 366 7.85 29.80 21.88
N GLY A 367 8.20 28.84 21.03
CA GLY A 367 8.47 27.45 21.43
C GLY A 367 7.24 26.60 21.81
N ALA A 368 6.02 27.02 21.45
CA ALA A 368 4.79 26.23 21.63
C ALA A 368 4.47 25.86 23.10
N GLY A 369 4.84 26.75 24.04
CA GLY A 369 4.74 26.52 25.48
C GLY A 369 3.35 26.75 26.09
N ASP A 370 2.42 27.40 25.39
CA ASP A 370 1.08 27.74 25.90
C ASP A 370 -0.03 27.14 25.04
N GLY A 371 -0.77 26.20 25.62
CA GLY A 371 -1.89 25.51 24.96
C GLY A 371 -3.14 26.37 24.75
N ASN A 372 -3.20 27.57 25.33
CA ASN A 372 -4.36 28.47 25.22
C ASN A 372 -4.29 29.40 24.01
N GLN A 373 -3.21 29.34 23.23
CA GLN A 373 -3.03 30.20 22.07
C GLN A 373 -3.89 29.74 20.88
N PRO A 374 -4.35 30.66 20.01
CA PRO A 374 -5.11 30.32 18.80
C PRO A 374 -4.43 29.26 17.92
N ALA A 375 -3.12 29.36 17.70
CA ALA A 375 -2.37 28.38 16.93
C ALA A 375 -2.31 27.00 17.61
N ALA A 376 -2.08 26.97 18.93
CA ALA A 376 -2.07 25.74 19.72
C ALA A 376 -3.43 25.03 19.67
N TRP A 377 -4.51 25.80 19.82
CA TRP A 377 -5.88 25.29 19.67
C TRP A 377 -6.09 24.69 18.28
N PHE A 378 -5.79 25.44 17.21
CA PHE A 378 -6.03 24.96 15.85
C PHE A 378 -5.21 23.71 15.52
N PHE A 379 -3.96 23.65 15.99
CA PHE A 379 -3.11 22.49 15.87
C PHE A 379 -3.69 21.26 16.59
N ASN A 380 -4.14 21.40 17.83
CA ASN A 380 -4.73 20.29 18.59
C ASN A 380 -6.05 19.81 17.98
N GLU A 381 -6.81 20.74 17.41
CA GLU A 381 -8.12 20.51 16.81
C GLU A 381 -8.08 20.11 15.33
N SER A 382 -6.90 19.89 14.74
CA SER A 382 -6.74 19.46 13.34
C SER A 382 -6.12 18.08 13.22
N LEU A 383 -6.48 17.34 12.19
CA LEU A 383 -5.84 16.09 11.77
C LEU A 383 -4.94 16.32 10.55
N ILE A 384 -3.94 15.45 10.36
CA ILE A 384 -3.36 15.25 9.02
C ILE A 384 -4.52 14.80 8.12
N GLY A 385 -4.64 15.40 6.94
CA GLY A 385 -5.75 15.17 6.01
C GLY A 385 -6.91 16.17 6.08
N ASP A 386 -6.97 17.01 7.13
CA ASP A 386 -7.97 18.10 7.15
C ASP A 386 -7.64 19.14 6.07
N VAL A 387 -8.66 19.86 5.60
CA VAL A 387 -8.51 20.81 4.49
C VAL A 387 -8.52 22.24 5.00
N VAL A 388 -7.59 23.04 4.50
CA VAL A 388 -7.57 24.50 4.60
C VAL A 388 -7.85 25.10 3.23
N ILE A 389 -8.97 25.81 3.09
CA ILE A 389 -9.32 26.52 1.85
C ILE A 389 -8.91 27.97 2.00
N VAL A 390 -8.04 28.47 1.13
CA VAL A 390 -7.74 29.91 1.07
C VAL A 390 -8.53 30.54 -0.08
N LYS A 391 -9.20 31.64 0.20
CA LYS A 391 -9.90 32.47 -0.80
C LYS A 391 -9.52 33.94 -0.65
N ASN A 392 -9.86 34.71 -1.68
CA ASN A 392 -9.71 36.17 -1.72
C ASN A 392 -8.27 36.67 -1.53
N SER A 393 -7.26 35.81 -1.71
CA SER A 393 -5.87 36.24 -1.84
C SER A 393 -5.61 36.83 -3.23
N LYS A 394 -4.61 37.70 -3.36
CA LYS A 394 -4.16 38.26 -4.64
C LYS A 394 -3.18 37.34 -5.40
N ASP A 395 -3.00 36.11 -4.93
CA ASP A 395 -2.18 35.10 -5.60
C ASP A 395 -2.99 34.22 -6.56
N LYS A 396 -2.29 33.35 -7.29
CA LYS A 396 -2.87 32.28 -8.10
C LYS A 396 -3.41 31.13 -7.26
N GLN A 397 -4.17 30.26 -7.91
CA GLN A 397 -4.57 28.97 -7.36
C GLN A 397 -3.34 28.08 -7.16
N ILE A 398 -3.29 27.33 -6.05
CA ILE A 398 -2.26 26.33 -5.84
C ILE A 398 -2.34 25.23 -6.90
N ALA A 399 -1.18 24.83 -7.40
CA ALA A 399 -1.08 23.73 -8.36
C ALA A 399 -1.47 22.40 -7.69
N PRO A 400 -2.19 21.50 -8.39
CA PRO A 400 -2.63 20.22 -7.81
C PRO A 400 -1.49 19.32 -7.31
N ASP A 401 -0.33 19.39 -7.96
CA ASP A 401 0.86 18.60 -7.67
C ASP A 401 1.71 19.17 -6.49
N ASN A 402 1.45 20.41 -6.09
CA ASN A 402 2.17 21.07 -5.01
C ASN A 402 1.67 20.62 -3.63
N GLY A 403 2.25 19.54 -3.10
CA GLY A 403 1.74 18.86 -1.91
C GLY A 403 0.66 17.86 -2.27
N LEU A 404 -0.31 17.65 -1.37
CA LEU A 404 -1.42 16.70 -1.53
C LEU A 404 -2.68 17.40 -2.06
N ASN A 405 -2.52 18.35 -2.97
CA ASN A 405 -3.54 19.37 -3.30
C ASN A 405 -4.33 19.07 -4.58
N GLY A 406 -4.47 17.77 -4.90
CA GLY A 406 -5.19 17.25 -6.07
C GLY A 406 -6.65 17.70 -6.20
N TRP A 407 -7.26 18.22 -5.13
CA TRP A 407 -8.61 18.77 -5.10
C TRP A 407 -8.80 20.07 -5.89
N ASN A 408 -7.69 20.71 -6.31
CA ASN A 408 -7.70 21.88 -7.19
C ASN A 408 -7.71 21.51 -8.67
N MET A 409 -7.71 20.21 -9.00
CA MET A 409 -7.89 19.69 -10.36
C MET A 409 -9.34 19.26 -10.55
N ASP A 410 -9.93 19.67 -11.68
CA ASP A 410 -11.26 19.22 -12.05
C ASP A 410 -11.31 17.70 -12.18
N TRP A 411 -12.41 17.08 -11.73
CA TRP A 411 -12.52 15.62 -11.71
C TRP A 411 -12.37 14.99 -13.09
N ALA A 412 -12.88 15.65 -14.14
CA ALA A 412 -12.74 15.19 -15.52
C ALA A 412 -11.29 15.24 -16.03
N GLU A 413 -10.42 16.04 -15.41
CA GLU A 413 -8.99 16.02 -15.68
C GLU A 413 -8.27 14.97 -14.83
N TRP A 414 -8.72 14.76 -13.59
CA TRP A 414 -8.17 13.75 -12.68
C TRP A 414 -8.24 12.32 -13.26
N ILE A 415 -9.37 11.96 -13.88
CA ILE A 415 -9.62 10.59 -14.37
C ILE A 415 -9.10 10.31 -15.79
N LYS A 416 -8.29 11.22 -16.35
CA LYS A 416 -7.61 11.02 -17.64
C LYS A 416 -6.27 10.33 -17.40
#